data_AF-A0A445MJR3-F1
#
_entry.id   AF-A0A445MJR3-F1
#
_cell.length_a   1.000
_cell.length_b   1.000
_cell.length_c   1.000
_cell.angle_alpha   90.00
_cell.angle_beta   90.00
_cell.angle_gamma   90.00
#
_symmetry.space_group_name_H-M   'P 1'
#
loop_
_entity.id
_entity.type
_entity.pdbx_description
1 polymer ?
#
loop_
_entity_poly.entity_id
_entity_poly.type
_entity_poly.pdbx_seq_one_letter_code
_entity_poly.pdbx_strand_id
1 'polypeptide(L)' 'MHCWDDDDGGGGRCSDEVNPRKKPYTFSDQRLRDLGLQLKPVSQSLYDTVKSLQEKGHLPVMPPQY' A
#
# COMPACT_ATOMS: atom_id res chain seq x y z
N MET A 1 12.07 -0.62 -21.03
CA MET A 1 10.77 -0.78 -20.35
C MET A 1 10.75 -2.16 -19.73
N HIS A 2 11.14 -2.30 -18.47
CA HIS A 2 10.91 -3.55 -17.73
C HIS A 2 9.73 -3.34 -16.80
N CYS A 3 8.72 -4.19 -16.92
CA CYS A 3 7.53 -4.17 -16.08
C CYS A 3 7.83 -4.76 -14.69
N TRP A 4 9.00 -4.41 -14.13
CA TRP A 4 9.71 -4.94 -12.96
C TRP A 4 10.40 -6.31 -13.28
N ASP A 5 11.73 -6.34 -13.44
CA ASP A 5 12.50 -7.49 -13.98
C ASP A 5 12.20 -8.86 -13.31
N ASP A 6 11.44 -9.71 -14.02
CA ASP A 6 11.43 -11.17 -13.89
C ASP A 6 12.38 -11.76 -14.95
N ASP A 7 13.44 -12.43 -14.50
CA ASP A 7 14.38 -13.21 -15.32
C ASP A 7 13.67 -14.47 -15.87
N ASP A 8 12.78 -14.31 -16.85
CA ASP A 8 12.37 -15.36 -17.79
C ASP A 8 11.89 -14.67 -19.08
N GLY A 9 12.66 -14.82 -20.15
CA GLY A 9 12.56 -14.02 -21.37
C GLY A 9 11.15 -13.97 -21.98
N GLY A 10 10.54 -12.78 -22.00
CA GLY A 10 9.33 -12.53 -22.78
C GLY A 10 8.87 -11.08 -22.73
N GLY A 11 8.96 -10.37 -23.86
CA GLY A 11 8.44 -9.00 -24.04
C GLY A 11 6.91 -8.93 -24.00
N GLY A 12 6.31 -9.12 -22.82
CA GLY A 12 4.89 -8.96 -22.55
C GLY A 12 4.52 -7.53 -22.16
N ARG A 13 3.28 -7.13 -22.48
CA ARG A 13 2.67 -5.87 -22.01
C ARG A 13 2.55 -5.90 -20.48
N CYS A 14 2.74 -4.77 -19.81
CA CYS A 14 2.71 -4.76 -18.34
C CYS A 14 1.35 -5.21 -17.81
N SER A 15 1.32 -5.87 -16.65
CA SER A 15 0.09 -6.45 -16.08
C SER A 15 -1.01 -5.41 -15.90
N ASP A 16 -0.65 -4.16 -15.59
CA ASP A 16 -1.55 -3.01 -15.50
C ASP A 16 -2.09 -2.52 -16.86
N GLU A 17 -1.40 -2.79 -17.97
CA GLU A 17 -1.92 -2.55 -19.33
C GLU A 17 -2.93 -3.63 -19.75
N VAL A 18 -2.74 -4.86 -19.27
CA VAL A 18 -3.58 -6.02 -19.60
C VAL A 18 -4.80 -6.08 -18.66
N ASN A 19 -4.60 -5.73 -17.39
CA ASN A 19 -5.61 -5.80 -16.34
C ASN A 19 -5.92 -4.39 -15.82
N PRO A 20 -7.04 -3.77 -16.24
CA PRO A 20 -7.42 -2.46 -15.74
C PRO A 20 -7.60 -2.52 -14.22
N ARG A 21 -7.10 -1.48 -13.53
CA ARG A 21 -7.22 -1.38 -12.07
C ARG A 21 -8.68 -1.52 -11.65
N LYS A 22 -8.92 -2.42 -10.69
CA LYS A 22 -10.25 -2.59 -10.10
C LYS A 22 -10.64 -1.31 -9.38
N LYS A 23 -11.90 -0.90 -9.57
CA LYS A 23 -12.47 0.22 -8.83
C LYS A 23 -12.64 -0.17 -7.36
N PRO A 24 -12.47 0.76 -6.41
CA PRO A 24 -12.75 0.49 -5.02
C PRO A 24 -14.25 0.22 -4.81
N TYR A 25 -14.55 -0.67 -3.86
CA TYR A 25 -15.92 -0.92 -3.43
C TYR A 25 -16.35 0.09 -2.38
N THR A 26 -17.64 0.42 -2.37
CA THR A 26 -18.24 1.18 -1.28
C THR A 26 -18.54 0.24 -0.12
N PHE A 27 -18.17 0.64 1.09
CA PHE A 27 -18.54 -0.05 2.33
C PHE A 27 -19.07 0.98 3.33
N SER A 28 -19.84 0.51 4.32
CA SER A 28 -20.35 1.35 5.41
C SER A 28 -19.57 1.09 6.69
N ASP A 29 -19.18 2.15 7.38
CA ASP A 29 -18.61 2.12 8.73
C ASP A 29 -19.57 2.73 9.76
N GLN A 30 -20.84 2.98 9.38
CA GLN A 30 -21.79 3.74 10.19
C GLN A 30 -21.99 3.12 11.58
N ARG A 31 -22.20 1.80 11.65
CA ARG A 31 -22.40 1.10 12.94
C ARG A 31 -21.21 1.25 13.89
N LEU A 32 -19.99 1.37 13.37
CA LEU A 32 -18.80 1.60 14.18
C LEU A 32 -18.77 3.05 14.71
N ARG A 33 -19.12 4.02 13.85
CA ARG A 33 -19.25 5.42 14.24
C ARG A 33 -20.33 5.63 15.28
N ASP A 34 -21.45 4.93 15.16
CA ASP A 34 -22.57 4.97 16.12
C ASP A 34 -22.15 4.45 17.51
N LEU A 35 -21.17 3.54 17.56
CA LEU A 35 -20.55 3.06 18.80
C LEU A 35 -19.45 4.00 19.33
N GLY A 36 -19.22 5.14 18.69
CA GLY A 36 -18.20 6.12 19.07
C GLY A 36 -16.80 5.84 18.51
N LEU A 37 -16.63 4.84 17.62
CA LEU A 37 -15.33 4.55 17.00
C LEU A 37 -15.05 5.50 15.84
N GLN A 38 -13.89 6.18 15.91
CA GLN A 38 -13.36 7.00 14.82
C GLN A 38 -12.23 6.25 14.11
N LEU A 39 -12.41 5.95 12.82
CA LEU A 39 -11.38 5.29 12.02
C LEU A 39 -10.24 6.27 11.71
N LYS A 40 -9.01 5.88 12.03
CA LYS A 40 -7.81 6.61 11.59
C LYS A 40 -7.66 6.50 10.07
N PRO A 41 -7.23 7.57 9.37
CA PRO A 41 -6.86 7.47 7.97
C PRO A 41 -5.81 6.37 7.74
N VAL A 42 -6.00 5.56 6.71
CA VAL A 42 -5.09 4.44 6.40
C VAL A 42 -3.65 4.91 6.19
N SER A 43 -3.46 6.09 5.59
CA SER A 43 -2.14 6.70 5.43
C SER A 43 -1.40 6.88 6.76
N GLN A 44 -2.09 7.32 7.81
CA GLN A 44 -1.49 7.48 9.13
C GLN A 44 -1.15 6.13 9.75
N SER A 45 -2.07 5.16 9.68
CA SER A 45 -1.83 3.82 10.22
C SER A 45 -0.65 3.13 9.54
N LEU A 46 -0.51 3.28 8.21
CA LEU A 46 0.62 2.76 7.45
C LEU A 46 1.93 3.48 7.82
N TYR A 47 1.91 4.80 7.97
CA TYR A 47 3.06 5.56 8.44
C TYR A 47 3.53 5.09 9.82
N ASP A 48 2.61 5.00 10.79
CA ASP A 48 2.90 4.53 12.15
C ASP A 48 3.46 3.09 12.15
N THR A 49 2.96 2.26 11.22
CA THR A 49 3.41 0.88 11.05
C THR A 49 4.85 0.83 10.55
N VAL A 50 5.17 1.54 9.46
CA VAL A 50 6.55 1.58 8.91
C VAL A 50 7.51 2.14 9.95
N LYS A 51 7.12 3.20 10.65
CA LYS A 51 7.92 3.78 11.74
C LYS A 51 8.19 2.77 12.85
N SER A 52 7.16 2.06 13.33
CA SER A 52 7.33 1.03 14.36
C SER A 52 8.22 -0.12 13.90
N LEU A 53 8.13 -0.53 12.63
CA LEU A 53 8.99 -1.57 12.07
C LEU A 53 10.44 -1.13 12.00
N GLN A 54 10.71 0.13 11.67
CA GLN A 54 12.05 0.71 11.68
C GLN A 54 12.62 0.81 13.09
N GLU A 55 11.84 1.31 14.05
CA GLU A 55 12.25 1.43 15.46
C GLU A 55 12.58 0.07 16.09
N LYS A 56 11.90 -1.00 15.65
CA LYS A 56 12.14 -2.37 16.10
C LYS A 56 13.21 -3.11 15.28
N GLY A 57 13.81 -2.46 14.28
CA GLY A 57 14.88 -3.03 13.47
C GLY A 57 14.42 -4.05 12.41
N HIS A 58 13.12 -4.14 12.11
CA HIS A 58 12.59 -4.99 11.04
C HIS A 58 12.77 -4.36 9.65
N LEU A 59 12.83 -3.03 9.59
CA LEU A 59 13.07 -2.29 8.36
C LEU A 59 14.25 -1.33 8.55
N PRO A 60 15.09 -1.12 7.53
CA PRO A 60 16.12 -0.09 7.58
C PRO A 60 15.51 1.32 7.55
N VAL A 61 16.17 2.27 8.20
CA VAL A 61 15.86 3.70 8.04
C VAL A 61 16.52 4.18 6.75
N MET A 62 15.70 4.50 5.75
CA MET A 62 16.22 5.08 4.51
C MET A 62 16.57 6.56 4.73
N PRO A 63 17.71 7.04 4.24
CA PRO A 63 18.01 8.47 4.24
C PRO A 63 17.01 9.22 3.34
N PRO A 64 16.76 10.53 3.59
CA PRO A 64 15.95 11.34 2.70
C PRO A 64 16.58 11.34 1.29
N GLN A 65 15.78 10.98 0.29
CA GLN A 65 16.18 11.09 -1.11
C GLN A 65 15.90 12.54 -1.53
N TYR A 66 16.96 13.32 -1.78
CA TYR A 66 16.86 14.70 -2.29
C TYR A 66 16.83 14.71 -3.82
#